data_AF-A0A1F6PD06-F1
#
_entry.id   AF-A0A1F6PD06-F1
#
_cell.length_a   1.000
_cell.length_b   1.000
_cell.length_c   1.000
_cell.angle_alpha   90.00
_cell.angle_beta   90.00
_cell.angle_gamma   90.00
#
_symmetry.space_group_name_H-M   'P 1'
#
loop_
_entity.id
_entity.type
_entity.pdbx_description
1 polymer ?
#
loop_
_entity_poly.entity_id
_entity_poly.type
_entity_poly.pdbx_seq_one_letter_code
_entity_poly.pdbx_strand_id
1 'polypeptide(L)'
;MSIESFGDLRRIVAGNREIKKEAKEKGVTFDGQRGFELIDYATEIDGLAQVMFQSHLEWAESKFDSLREYLKDVSREDIEEAFFRGLKTNITQYFRVYKKTGNSDVIKQLHDPAFQNKLVESFFIDFVLTLRKSGKGKTSPITALKLARQSYIHDPDIVSKLQKQFPETDLGLIVRAAVAYPHTSAEFIARTEENIITLAKEFPDVDPNIIRTAAVSNHRGDPASFIRKVQDGTTALSKKFPDVDMYVIKAAALGRPKRIEAFIAEVAADITRLTGKFPDVKRYIIKTAAAFHRDDPDAFIESVQRNIPILTAKFPDLPSHDIETVAVCHFGRATERLEEIRAKRLNKKT
;
A
#
# COMPACT_ATOMS: atom_id res chain seq x y z
N MET A 1 0.36 -35.26 -12.77
CA MET A 1 1.42 -35.95 -11.99
C MET A 1 1.07 -35.85 -10.52
N SER A 2 1.07 -36.97 -9.79
CA SER A 2 0.77 -36.99 -8.36
C SER A 2 1.87 -36.32 -7.57
N ILE A 3 1.49 -35.39 -6.69
CA ILE A 3 2.34 -34.86 -5.62
C ILE A 3 2.74 -36.04 -4.74
N GLU A 4 3.89 -36.65 -5.03
CA GLU A 4 4.52 -37.61 -4.13
C GLU A 4 4.88 -36.86 -2.85
N SER A 5 4.15 -37.21 -1.78
CA SER A 5 4.39 -36.90 -0.37
C SER A 5 4.57 -35.40 0.02
N PHE A 6 3.71 -34.96 0.94
CA PHE A 6 3.84 -33.66 1.63
C PHE A 6 5.21 -33.47 2.33
N GLY A 7 5.96 -34.55 2.55
CA GLY A 7 7.31 -34.55 3.12
C GLY A 7 8.37 -34.02 2.15
N ASP A 8 8.25 -34.32 0.85
CA ASP A 8 9.22 -33.88 -0.15
C ASP A 8 9.07 -32.40 -0.48
N LEU A 9 7.83 -31.89 -0.50
CA LEU A 9 7.54 -30.44 -0.59
C LEU A 9 8.17 -29.64 0.55
N ARG A 10 8.14 -30.15 1.79
CA ARG A 10 8.77 -29.49 2.94
C ARG A 10 10.29 -29.44 2.82
N ARG A 11 10.91 -30.51 2.33
CA ARG A 11 12.36 -30.59 2.12
C ARG A 11 12.82 -29.64 1.01
N ILE A 12 12.06 -29.56 -0.08
CA ILE A 12 12.29 -28.64 -1.20
C ILE A 12 12.21 -27.17 -0.74
N VAL A 13 11.17 -26.81 0.01
CA VAL A 13 11.02 -25.45 0.56
C VAL A 13 12.11 -25.11 1.59
N ALA A 14 12.55 -26.08 2.40
CA ALA A 14 13.63 -25.87 3.36
C ALA A 14 14.96 -25.53 2.68
N GLY A 15 15.34 -26.29 1.64
CA GLY A 15 16.58 -26.03 0.89
C GLY A 15 16.59 -24.64 0.24
N ASN A 16 15.45 -24.19 -0.32
CA ASN A 16 15.37 -22.84 -0.89
C ASN A 16 15.54 -21.75 0.18
N ARG A 17 15.03 -21.96 1.39
CA ARG A 17 15.17 -21.00 2.51
C ARG A 17 16.60 -20.90 3.03
N GLU A 18 17.37 -21.99 3.00
CA GLU A 18 18.80 -21.96 3.36
C GLU A 18 19.59 -21.05 2.41
N ILE A 19 19.26 -21.09 1.11
CA ILE A 19 19.91 -20.25 0.11
C ILE A 19 19.54 -18.77 0.32
N LYS A 20 18.29 -18.46 0.66
CA LYS A 20 17.88 -17.10 1.06
C LYS A 20 18.70 -16.58 2.25
N LYS A 21 18.93 -17.45 3.24
CA LYS A 21 19.72 -17.13 4.43
C LYS A 21 21.20 -16.90 4.08
N GLU A 22 21.80 -17.81 3.31
CA GLU A 22 23.19 -17.68 2.84
C GLU A 22 23.39 -16.40 2.02
N ALA A 23 22.44 -16.09 1.15
CA ALA A 23 22.48 -14.90 0.31
C ALA A 23 22.45 -13.61 1.15
N LYS A 24 21.66 -13.61 2.23
CA LYS A 24 21.63 -12.52 3.23
C LYS A 24 22.95 -12.41 4.00
N GLU A 25 23.49 -13.52 4.48
CA GLU A 25 24.76 -13.56 5.24
C GLU A 25 25.94 -13.09 4.40
N LYS A 26 25.97 -13.46 3.11
CA LYS A 26 27.04 -13.09 2.18
C LYS A 26 26.88 -11.71 1.57
N GLY A 27 25.86 -10.93 1.95
CA GLY A 27 25.62 -9.59 1.44
C GLY A 27 25.59 -9.55 -0.09
N VAL A 28 24.96 -10.56 -0.72
CA VAL A 28 24.76 -10.57 -2.18
C VAL A 28 23.71 -9.52 -2.47
N THR A 29 24.07 -8.45 -3.17
CA THR A 29 23.09 -7.43 -3.56
C THR A 29 22.20 -7.98 -4.67
N PHE A 30 20.90 -7.94 -4.42
CA PHE A 30 19.88 -8.48 -5.30
C PHE A 30 19.30 -7.42 -6.25
N ASP A 31 19.78 -6.19 -6.12
CA ASP A 31 19.50 -5.07 -7.00
C ASP A 31 20.45 -5.06 -8.21
N GLY A 32 20.06 -4.39 -9.29
CA GLY A 32 20.89 -4.19 -10.50
C GLY A 32 20.55 -5.09 -11.69
N GLN A 33 20.94 -4.64 -12.89
CA GLN A 33 20.69 -5.35 -14.15
C GLN A 33 21.34 -6.75 -14.17
N ARG A 34 20.79 -7.67 -14.98
CA ARG A 34 21.47 -8.92 -15.30
C ARG A 34 22.84 -8.56 -15.90
N GLY A 35 23.92 -9.08 -15.34
CA GLY A 35 25.24 -8.92 -15.97
C GLY A 35 25.23 -9.57 -17.35
N PHE A 36 26.12 -9.14 -18.25
CA PHE A 36 26.20 -9.65 -19.64
C PHE A 36 26.28 -11.18 -19.72
N GLU A 37 26.89 -11.82 -18.72
CA GLU A 37 27.00 -13.28 -18.60
C GLU A 37 25.66 -14.02 -18.40
N LEU A 38 24.56 -13.32 -18.07
CA LEU A 38 23.21 -13.89 -17.92
C LEU A 38 22.35 -13.68 -19.18
N ILE A 39 22.85 -12.98 -20.20
CA ILE A 39 22.11 -12.73 -21.44
C ILE A 39 21.87 -14.04 -22.19
N ASP A 40 22.87 -14.92 -22.26
CA ASP A 40 22.74 -16.22 -22.92
C ASP A 40 21.81 -17.18 -22.13
N TYR A 41 21.79 -17.08 -20.79
CA TYR A 41 20.89 -17.86 -19.92
C TYR A 41 19.45 -17.32 -19.89
N ALA A 42 19.22 -16.06 -20.26
CA ALA A 42 17.91 -15.40 -20.17
C ALA A 42 16.86 -16.10 -21.04
N THR A 43 17.25 -16.58 -22.22
CA THR A 43 16.37 -17.26 -23.18
C THR A 43 16.00 -18.67 -22.69
N GLU A 44 16.97 -19.42 -22.14
CA GLU A 44 16.74 -20.75 -21.56
C GLU A 44 15.86 -20.67 -20.30
N ILE A 45 16.11 -19.69 -19.43
CA ILE A 45 15.33 -19.46 -18.20
C ILE A 45 13.89 -19.05 -18.51
N ASP A 46 13.67 -18.24 -19.54
CA ASP A 46 12.33 -17.83 -19.97
C ASP A 46 11.53 -19.03 -20.52
N GLY A 47 12.16 -19.89 -21.33
CA GLY A 47 11.55 -21.14 -21.81
C GLY A 47 11.23 -22.12 -20.69
N LEU A 48 12.15 -22.31 -19.73
CA LEU A 48 11.96 -23.19 -18.58
C LEU A 48 10.87 -22.71 -17.62
N ALA A 49 10.84 -21.41 -17.32
CA ALA A 49 9.80 -20.83 -16.49
C ALA A 49 8.41 -21.06 -17.10
N GLN A 50 8.29 -20.92 -18.42
CA GLN A 50 7.03 -21.08 -19.14
C GLN A 50 6.56 -22.55 -19.19
N VAL A 51 7.44 -23.49 -19.51
CA VAL A 51 7.16 -24.93 -19.46
C VAL A 51 6.75 -25.36 -18.05
N MET A 52 7.42 -24.83 -17.03
CA MET A 52 7.16 -25.18 -15.64
C MET A 52 5.88 -24.58 -15.07
N PHE A 53 5.56 -23.34 -15.44
CA PHE A 53 4.29 -22.73 -15.05
C PHE A 53 3.12 -23.49 -15.67
N GLN A 54 3.24 -23.88 -16.94
CA GLN A 54 2.22 -24.69 -17.62
C GLN A 54 2.08 -26.08 -17.00
N SER A 55 3.18 -26.75 -16.63
CA SER A 55 3.14 -28.10 -16.04
C SER A 55 2.56 -28.14 -14.62
N HIS A 56 2.54 -27.00 -13.92
CA HIS A 56 1.98 -26.87 -12.57
C HIS A 56 0.69 -26.05 -12.52
N LEU A 57 0.16 -25.68 -13.69
CA LEU A 57 -0.99 -24.78 -13.81
C LEU A 57 -2.26 -25.35 -13.19
N GLU A 58 -2.52 -26.65 -13.35
CA GLU A 58 -3.68 -27.30 -12.73
C GLU A 58 -3.60 -27.28 -11.19
N TRP A 59 -2.41 -27.49 -10.63
CA TRP A 59 -2.20 -27.36 -9.19
C TRP A 59 -2.34 -25.90 -8.74
N ALA A 60 -1.82 -24.97 -9.54
CA ALA A 60 -1.92 -23.54 -9.30
C ALA A 60 -3.37 -23.07 -9.28
N GLU A 61 -4.14 -23.43 -10.30
CA GLU A 61 -5.57 -23.13 -10.45
C GLU A 61 -6.36 -23.72 -9.28
N SER A 62 -6.08 -24.97 -8.88
CA SER A 62 -6.66 -25.58 -7.67
C SER A 62 -6.43 -24.74 -6.40
N LYS A 63 -5.28 -24.05 -6.27
CA LYS A 63 -5.00 -23.17 -5.12
C LYS A 63 -5.54 -21.76 -5.31
N PHE A 64 -5.51 -21.22 -6.52
CA PHE A 64 -6.09 -19.92 -6.85
C PHE A 64 -7.61 -19.91 -6.70
N ASP A 65 -8.29 -21.03 -6.96
CA ASP A 65 -9.72 -21.16 -6.70
C ASP A 65 -10.07 -20.91 -5.23
N SER A 66 -9.23 -21.35 -4.30
CA SER A 66 -9.41 -21.04 -2.87
C SER A 66 -9.18 -19.57 -2.50
N LEU A 67 -8.63 -18.78 -3.43
CA LEU A 67 -8.39 -17.35 -3.32
C LEU A 67 -9.28 -16.54 -4.28
N ARG A 68 -10.19 -17.18 -5.02
CA ARG A 68 -10.94 -16.55 -6.13
C ARG A 68 -11.68 -15.28 -5.69
N GLU A 69 -12.38 -15.32 -4.55
CA GLU A 69 -13.08 -14.13 -4.04
C GLU A 69 -12.13 -13.01 -3.61
N TYR A 70 -10.97 -13.36 -3.05
CA TYR A 70 -9.96 -12.39 -2.64
C TYR A 70 -9.27 -11.75 -3.85
N LEU A 71 -9.06 -12.52 -4.93
CA LEU A 71 -8.38 -12.09 -6.14
C LEU A 71 -9.35 -11.67 -7.26
N LYS A 72 -10.64 -11.48 -6.98
CA LYS A 72 -11.67 -11.24 -8.00
C LYS A 72 -11.42 -10.01 -8.90
N ASP A 73 -10.74 -9.00 -8.36
CA ASP A 73 -10.40 -7.76 -9.07
C ASP A 73 -8.97 -7.79 -9.64
N VAL A 74 -8.32 -8.95 -9.64
CA VAL A 74 -6.97 -9.17 -10.17
C VAL A 74 -7.07 -10.09 -11.37
N SER A 75 -6.53 -9.65 -12.51
CA SER A 75 -6.55 -10.47 -13.73
C SER A 75 -5.65 -11.69 -13.59
N ARG A 76 -5.93 -12.74 -14.36
CA ARG A 76 -5.06 -13.91 -14.42
C ARG A 76 -3.67 -13.50 -14.91
N GLU A 77 -3.64 -12.62 -15.90
CA GLU A 77 -2.44 -12.06 -16.51
C GLU A 77 -1.55 -11.35 -15.47
N ASP A 78 -2.12 -10.59 -14.53
CA ASP A 78 -1.36 -9.93 -13.46
C ASP A 78 -0.73 -10.94 -12.48
N ILE A 79 -1.44 -12.04 -12.19
CA ILE A 79 -0.94 -13.11 -11.32
C ILE A 79 0.22 -13.82 -12.00
N GLU A 80 0.05 -14.16 -13.28
CA GLU A 80 1.07 -14.79 -14.12
C GLU A 80 2.31 -13.90 -14.23
N GLU A 81 2.13 -12.61 -14.56
CA GLU A 81 3.23 -11.66 -14.65
C GLU A 81 4.01 -11.56 -13.33
N ALA A 82 3.30 -11.42 -12.20
CA ALA A 82 3.91 -11.34 -10.89
C ALA A 82 4.71 -12.62 -10.55
N PHE A 83 4.16 -13.79 -10.84
CA PHE A 83 4.83 -15.07 -10.65
C PHE A 83 6.09 -15.16 -11.50
N PHE A 84 5.98 -15.00 -12.82
CA PHE A 84 7.10 -15.14 -13.76
C PHE A 84 8.21 -14.15 -13.45
N ARG A 85 7.87 -12.89 -13.18
CA ARG A 85 8.86 -11.88 -12.82
C ARG A 85 9.57 -12.21 -11.51
N GLY A 86 8.84 -12.72 -10.52
CA GLY A 86 9.43 -13.16 -9.25
C GLY A 86 10.36 -14.36 -9.43
N LEU A 87 9.92 -15.36 -10.19
CA LEU A 87 10.69 -16.58 -10.47
C LEU A 87 11.99 -16.27 -11.24
N LYS A 88 11.90 -15.46 -12.30
CA LYS A 88 13.08 -14.99 -13.04
C LYS A 88 14.08 -14.28 -12.13
N THR A 89 13.59 -13.52 -11.16
CA THR A 89 14.44 -12.85 -10.16
C THR A 89 15.06 -13.88 -9.21
N ASN A 90 14.29 -14.84 -8.70
CA ASN A 90 14.77 -15.94 -7.86
C ASN A 90 15.96 -16.67 -8.50
N ILE A 91 15.81 -17.12 -9.76
CA ILE A 91 16.86 -17.83 -10.50
C ILE A 91 18.11 -16.95 -10.64
N THR A 92 17.93 -15.67 -10.95
CA THR A 92 19.04 -14.71 -11.03
C THR A 92 19.79 -14.60 -9.70
N GLN A 93 19.08 -14.64 -8.57
CA GLN A 93 19.72 -14.61 -7.26
C GLN A 93 20.54 -15.85 -6.98
N TYR A 94 19.99 -17.04 -7.26
CA TYR A 94 20.71 -18.30 -7.13
C TYR A 94 22.05 -18.22 -7.85
N PHE A 95 22.04 -17.85 -9.13
CA PHE A 95 23.26 -17.68 -9.92
C PHE A 95 24.26 -16.72 -9.26
N ARG A 96 23.82 -15.54 -8.80
CA ARG A 96 24.69 -14.53 -8.16
C ARG A 96 25.31 -15.03 -6.86
N VAL A 97 24.53 -15.70 -6.02
CA VAL A 97 25.01 -16.29 -4.76
C VAL A 97 26.13 -17.27 -5.07
N TYR A 98 25.89 -18.22 -5.98
CA TYR A 98 26.87 -19.26 -6.26
C TYR A 98 28.12 -18.76 -6.99
N LYS A 99 28.00 -17.76 -7.87
CA LYS A 99 29.16 -17.07 -8.45
C LYS A 99 30.02 -16.45 -7.35
N LYS A 100 29.40 -15.80 -6.36
CA LYS A 100 30.13 -15.16 -5.23
C LYS A 100 30.77 -16.19 -4.31
N THR A 101 30.24 -17.41 -4.22
CA THR A 101 30.74 -18.47 -3.33
C THR A 101 31.72 -19.43 -4.00
N GLY A 102 31.97 -19.30 -5.30
CA GLY A 102 32.90 -20.15 -6.04
C GLY A 102 32.41 -21.57 -6.29
N ASN A 103 31.12 -21.85 -6.07
CA ASN A 103 30.55 -23.19 -6.24
C ASN A 103 30.08 -23.41 -7.69
N SER A 104 31.01 -23.87 -8.54
CA SER A 104 30.75 -24.13 -9.97
C SER A 104 29.77 -25.28 -10.24
N ASP A 105 29.52 -26.16 -9.26
CA ASP A 105 28.60 -27.29 -9.44
C ASP A 105 27.14 -26.86 -9.45
N VAL A 106 26.80 -25.68 -8.89
CA VAL A 106 25.43 -25.17 -8.97
C VAL A 106 25.10 -24.57 -10.32
N ILE A 107 26.08 -24.06 -11.06
CA ILE A 107 25.87 -23.69 -12.47
C ILE A 107 25.52 -24.95 -13.27
N LYS A 108 26.17 -26.09 -13.00
CA LYS A 108 25.82 -27.38 -13.61
C LYS A 108 24.43 -27.86 -13.15
N GLN A 109 24.06 -27.66 -11.88
CA GLN A 109 22.71 -27.99 -11.37
C GLN A 109 21.62 -27.10 -11.98
N LEU A 110 21.92 -25.84 -12.34
CA LEU A 110 20.97 -25.00 -13.07
C LEU A 110 20.62 -25.55 -14.46
N HIS A 111 21.39 -26.51 -14.99
CA HIS A 111 21.06 -27.27 -16.21
C HIS A 111 20.40 -28.63 -15.92
N ASP A 112 20.28 -29.05 -14.65
CA ASP A 112 19.60 -30.29 -14.26
C ASP A 112 18.08 -30.06 -14.16
N PRO A 113 17.25 -30.74 -14.99
CA PRO A 113 15.80 -30.63 -14.93
C PRO A 113 15.20 -30.93 -13.55
N ALA A 114 15.79 -31.87 -12.80
CA ALA A 114 15.30 -32.21 -11.46
C ALA A 114 15.53 -31.06 -10.46
N PHE A 115 16.62 -30.33 -10.59
CA PHE A 115 16.91 -29.15 -9.78
C PHE A 115 16.03 -27.96 -10.18
N GLN A 116 15.89 -27.70 -11.47
CA GLN A 116 15.00 -26.66 -12.01
C GLN A 116 13.56 -26.88 -11.52
N ASN A 117 13.07 -28.12 -11.54
CA ASN A 117 11.75 -28.46 -11.03
C ASN A 117 11.56 -28.06 -9.57
N LYS A 118 12.49 -28.47 -8.70
CA LYS A 118 12.47 -28.13 -7.27
C LYS A 118 12.51 -26.63 -7.03
N LEU A 119 13.31 -25.90 -7.82
CA LEU A 119 13.44 -24.45 -7.69
C LEU A 119 12.13 -23.72 -8.00
N VAL A 120 11.48 -24.09 -9.11
CA VAL A 120 10.19 -23.50 -9.50
C VAL A 120 9.09 -23.91 -8.52
N GLU A 121 9.00 -25.19 -8.14
CA GLU A 121 8.03 -25.68 -7.17
C GLU A 121 8.15 -24.95 -5.83
N SER A 122 9.38 -24.81 -5.32
CA SER A 122 9.60 -24.10 -4.06
C SER A 122 9.15 -22.64 -4.13
N PHE A 123 9.50 -21.94 -5.21
CA PHE A 123 9.08 -20.55 -5.40
C PHE A 123 7.56 -20.45 -5.52
N PHE A 124 6.93 -21.35 -6.27
CA PHE A 124 5.49 -21.37 -6.46
C PHE A 124 4.73 -21.60 -5.14
N ILE A 125 5.20 -22.52 -4.31
CA ILE A 125 4.63 -22.76 -2.97
C ILE A 125 4.71 -21.50 -2.10
N ASP A 126 5.88 -20.87 -2.00
CA ASP A 126 6.04 -19.65 -1.19
C ASP A 126 5.19 -18.50 -1.76
N PHE A 127 5.08 -18.38 -3.08
CA PHE A 127 4.23 -17.39 -3.77
C PHE A 127 2.76 -17.55 -3.35
N VAL A 128 2.20 -18.76 -3.50
CA VAL A 128 0.81 -19.06 -3.15
C VAL A 128 0.55 -18.90 -1.65
N LEU A 129 1.49 -19.36 -0.80
CA LEU A 129 1.36 -19.19 0.66
C LEU A 129 1.40 -17.72 1.06
N THR A 130 2.18 -16.89 0.37
CA THR A 130 2.24 -15.44 0.62
C THR A 130 0.88 -14.82 0.31
N LEU A 131 0.28 -15.11 -0.86
CA LEU A 131 -1.06 -14.62 -1.20
C LEU A 131 -2.11 -15.03 -0.16
N ARG A 132 -2.10 -16.29 0.26
CA ARG A 132 -3.04 -16.81 1.26
C ARG A 132 -2.89 -16.13 2.62
N LYS A 133 -1.64 -15.89 3.07
CA LYS A 133 -1.37 -15.19 4.34
C LYS A 133 -1.73 -13.71 4.26
N SER A 134 -1.43 -13.05 3.14
CA SER A 134 -1.82 -11.66 2.88
C SER A 134 -3.34 -11.47 2.87
N GLY A 135 -4.10 -12.40 2.28
CA GLY A 135 -5.57 -12.38 2.32
C GLY A 135 -6.12 -12.48 3.74
N LYS A 136 -5.60 -13.39 4.56
CA LYS A 136 -5.96 -13.47 5.99
C LYS A 136 -5.57 -12.21 6.77
N GLY A 137 -4.44 -11.58 6.40
CA GLY A 137 -3.93 -10.36 7.00
C GLY A 137 -4.58 -9.07 6.49
N LYS A 138 -5.67 -9.14 5.71
CA LYS A 138 -6.39 -7.98 5.13
C LYS A 138 -5.50 -7.05 4.28
N THR A 139 -4.43 -7.57 3.71
CA THR A 139 -3.62 -6.83 2.72
C THR A 139 -4.40 -6.76 1.40
N SER A 140 -4.30 -5.67 0.63
CA SER A 140 -4.99 -5.59 -0.66
C SER A 140 -4.41 -6.60 -1.67
N PRO A 141 -5.22 -7.13 -2.60
CA PRO A 141 -4.77 -8.15 -3.57
C PRO A 141 -3.55 -7.73 -4.39
N ILE A 142 -3.53 -6.50 -4.89
CA ILE A 142 -2.39 -5.93 -5.64
C ILE A 142 -1.12 -5.88 -4.77
N THR A 143 -1.26 -5.58 -3.48
CA THR A 143 -0.10 -5.54 -2.57
C THR A 143 0.36 -6.95 -2.21
N ALA A 144 -0.57 -7.90 -2.07
CA ALA A 144 -0.24 -9.31 -1.90
C ALA A 144 0.55 -9.87 -3.09
N LEU A 145 0.21 -9.49 -4.33
CA LEU A 145 0.99 -9.84 -5.51
C LEU A 145 2.42 -9.28 -5.45
N LYS A 146 2.59 -8.02 -5.00
CA LYS A 146 3.93 -7.42 -4.83
C LYS A 146 4.77 -8.21 -3.80
N LEU A 147 4.15 -8.62 -2.68
CA LEU A 147 4.79 -9.44 -1.66
C LEU A 147 5.12 -10.84 -2.18
N ALA A 148 4.17 -11.50 -2.86
CA ALA A 148 4.33 -12.84 -3.40
C ALA A 148 5.40 -12.89 -4.50
N ARG A 149 5.47 -11.86 -5.35
CA ARG A 149 6.57 -11.68 -6.30
C ARG A 149 7.94 -11.69 -5.61
N GLN A 150 8.01 -11.21 -4.37
CA GLN A 150 9.21 -11.15 -3.54
C GLN A 150 9.41 -12.40 -2.66
N SER A 151 8.69 -13.49 -2.90
CA SER A 151 8.86 -14.76 -2.17
C SER A 151 10.27 -15.35 -2.28
N TYR A 152 11.08 -14.88 -3.22
CA TYR A 152 12.50 -15.23 -3.29
C TYR A 152 13.34 -14.57 -2.17
N ILE A 153 12.88 -13.47 -1.57
CA ILE A 153 13.53 -12.79 -0.43
C ILE A 153 12.86 -13.19 0.88
N HIS A 154 11.53 -13.20 0.86
CA HIS A 154 10.73 -13.27 2.07
C HIS A 154 10.13 -14.64 2.31
N ASP A 155 9.97 -14.96 3.60
CA ASP A 155 9.06 -16.02 3.99
C ASP A 155 7.61 -15.56 3.83
N PRO A 156 6.67 -16.48 3.57
CA PRO A 156 5.25 -16.15 3.39
C PRO A 156 4.59 -15.41 4.57
N ASP A 157 5.17 -15.47 5.77
CA ASP A 157 4.70 -14.79 6.98
C ASP A 157 5.44 -13.48 7.30
N ILE A 158 6.18 -12.89 6.36
CA ILE A 158 6.96 -11.67 6.63
C ILE A 158 6.14 -10.56 7.30
N VAL A 159 4.92 -10.29 6.81
CA VAL A 159 4.05 -9.27 7.40
C VAL A 159 3.68 -9.62 8.84
N SER A 160 3.27 -10.86 9.10
CA SER A 160 2.93 -11.31 10.45
C SER A 160 4.12 -11.35 11.41
N LYS A 161 5.33 -11.68 10.91
CA LYS A 161 6.57 -11.61 11.68
C LYS A 161 6.89 -10.17 12.07
N LEU A 162 6.80 -9.24 11.12
CA LEU A 162 7.03 -7.82 11.38
C LEU A 162 5.96 -7.24 12.33
N GLN A 163 4.69 -7.61 12.20
CA GLN A 163 3.65 -7.20 13.15
C GLN A 163 3.91 -7.68 14.58
N LYS A 164 4.45 -8.90 14.76
CA LYS A 164 4.85 -9.38 16.09
C LYS A 164 6.06 -8.64 16.63
N GLN A 165 6.99 -8.28 15.77
CA GLN A 165 8.19 -7.54 16.14
C GLN A 165 7.89 -6.07 16.46
N PHE A 166 6.92 -5.47 15.77
CA PHE A 166 6.52 -4.09 15.92
C PHE A 166 4.99 -3.98 16.11
N PRO A 167 4.47 -4.33 17.30
CA PRO A 167 3.03 -4.44 17.54
C PRO A 167 2.28 -3.10 17.49
N GLU A 168 2.96 -2.00 17.77
CA GLU A 168 2.39 -0.65 17.77
C GLU A 168 2.48 0.05 16.40
N THR A 169 3.15 -0.57 15.42
CA THR A 169 3.28 0.00 14.07
C THR A 169 2.03 -0.26 13.24
N ASP A 170 1.54 0.77 12.56
CA ASP A 170 0.45 0.64 11.59
C ASP A 170 0.76 -0.40 10.50
N LEU A 171 -0.25 -1.22 10.17
CA LEU A 171 -0.13 -2.27 9.16
C LEU A 171 0.31 -1.72 7.79
N GLY A 172 -0.13 -0.51 7.43
CA GLY A 172 0.27 0.14 6.18
C GLY A 172 1.78 0.40 6.12
N LEU A 173 2.40 0.81 7.22
CA LEU A 173 3.84 1.01 7.30
C LEU A 173 4.60 -0.33 7.25
N ILE A 174 4.10 -1.36 7.95
CA ILE A 174 4.67 -2.71 7.93
C ILE A 174 4.66 -3.28 6.51
N VAL A 175 3.53 -3.21 5.83
CA VAL A 175 3.36 -3.70 4.47
C VAL A 175 4.24 -2.90 3.49
N ARG A 176 4.32 -1.57 3.65
CA ARG A 176 5.24 -0.74 2.87
C ARG A 176 6.69 -1.14 3.09
N ALA A 177 7.11 -1.41 4.32
CA ALA A 177 8.45 -1.84 4.64
C ALA A 177 8.80 -3.18 3.96
N ALA A 178 7.91 -4.15 4.03
CA ALA A 178 8.09 -5.44 3.38
C ALA A 178 8.18 -5.32 1.85
N VAL A 179 7.33 -4.49 1.23
CA VAL A 179 7.31 -4.34 -0.24
C VAL A 179 8.47 -3.49 -0.76
N ALA A 180 8.72 -2.33 -0.16
CA ALA A 180 9.65 -1.33 -0.69
C ALA A 180 11.09 -1.51 -0.18
N TYR A 181 11.25 -2.12 0.99
CA TYR A 181 12.55 -2.34 1.63
C TYR A 181 12.69 -3.83 2.02
N PRO A 182 12.61 -4.77 1.07
CA PRO A 182 12.52 -6.20 1.37
C PRO A 182 13.76 -6.76 2.09
N HIS A 183 14.91 -6.12 1.96
CA HIS A 183 16.13 -6.56 2.66
C HIS A 183 16.29 -5.98 4.05
N THR A 184 15.69 -4.82 4.30
CA THR A 184 15.89 -4.00 5.50
C THR A 184 14.57 -3.59 6.14
N SER A 185 13.51 -4.40 5.99
CA SER A 185 12.15 -4.01 6.39
C SER A 185 12.06 -3.65 7.87
N ALA A 186 12.67 -4.45 8.75
CA ALA A 186 12.69 -4.20 10.19
C ALA A 186 13.51 -2.94 10.53
N GLU A 187 14.69 -2.77 9.91
CA GLU A 187 15.53 -1.57 10.10
C GLU A 187 14.83 -0.30 9.61
N PHE A 188 14.10 -0.40 8.49
CA PHE A 188 13.30 0.69 7.95
C PHE A 188 12.19 1.09 8.92
N ILE A 189 11.46 0.12 9.51
CA ILE A 189 10.42 0.40 10.51
C ILE A 189 11.04 1.07 11.74
N ALA A 190 12.07 0.46 12.33
CA ALA A 190 12.72 0.97 13.53
C ALA A 190 13.24 2.41 13.33
N ARG A 191 13.94 2.67 12.22
CA ARG A 191 14.41 4.01 11.87
C ARG A 191 13.27 4.99 11.65
N THR A 192 12.16 4.55 11.06
CA THR A 192 10.98 5.40 10.85
C THR A 192 10.35 5.81 12.18
N GLU A 193 10.22 4.88 13.12
CA GLU A 193 9.69 5.17 14.47
C GLU A 193 10.59 6.12 15.25
N GLU A 194 11.91 5.90 15.22
CA GLU A 194 12.89 6.79 15.82
C GLU A 194 12.83 8.20 15.22
N ASN A 195 12.70 8.30 13.89
CA ASN A 195 12.53 9.57 13.20
C ASN A 195 11.23 10.27 13.62
N ILE A 196 10.12 9.54 13.76
CA ILE A 196 8.85 10.13 14.22
C ILE A 196 9.02 10.75 15.62
N ILE A 197 9.67 10.02 16.54
CA ILE A 197 9.90 10.51 17.91
C ILE A 197 10.80 11.75 17.90
N THR A 198 11.88 11.71 17.12
CA THR A 198 12.84 12.82 17.03
C THR A 198 12.19 14.07 16.43
N LEU A 199 11.50 13.92 15.31
CA LEU A 199 10.82 15.03 14.62
C LEU A 199 9.65 15.59 15.44
N ALA A 200 8.93 14.75 16.19
CA ALA A 200 7.86 15.23 17.08
C ALA A 200 8.40 16.09 18.23
N LYS A 201 9.64 15.83 18.69
CA LYS A 201 10.30 16.68 19.68
C LYS A 201 10.82 17.99 19.07
N GLU A 202 11.36 17.94 17.86
CA GLU A 202 11.85 19.15 17.16
C GLU A 202 10.70 20.05 16.70
N PHE A 203 9.55 19.47 16.32
CA PHE A 203 8.39 20.17 15.77
C PHE A 203 7.09 19.86 16.55
N PRO A 204 6.98 20.27 17.83
CA PRO A 204 5.86 19.90 18.70
C PRO A 204 4.49 20.43 18.21
N ASP A 205 4.48 21.54 17.47
CA ASP A 205 3.26 22.19 16.98
C ASP A 205 2.86 21.73 15.56
N VAL A 206 3.62 20.79 14.96
CA VAL A 206 3.34 20.26 13.62
C VAL A 206 2.37 19.09 13.71
N ASP A 207 1.46 19.02 12.72
CA ASP A 207 0.51 17.92 12.60
C ASP A 207 1.25 16.57 12.57
N PRO A 208 0.89 15.60 13.44
CA PRO A 208 1.52 14.28 13.49
C PRO A 208 1.54 13.54 12.14
N ASN A 209 0.58 13.80 11.24
CA ASN A 209 0.57 13.22 9.90
C ASN A 209 1.65 13.81 9.00
N ILE A 210 2.01 15.09 9.15
CA ILE A 210 3.14 15.71 8.44
C ILE A 210 4.44 15.08 8.94
N ILE A 211 4.60 14.92 10.26
CA ILE A 211 5.77 14.26 10.87
C ILE A 211 5.89 12.81 10.36
N ARG A 212 4.81 12.03 10.42
CA ARG A 212 4.79 10.65 9.93
C ARG A 212 5.13 10.58 8.44
N THR A 213 4.57 11.48 7.64
CA THR A 213 4.86 11.55 6.19
C THR A 213 6.34 11.85 5.96
N ALA A 214 6.92 12.80 6.68
CA ALA A 214 8.34 13.15 6.59
C ALA A 214 9.24 11.95 6.95
N ALA A 215 8.92 11.24 8.04
CA ALA A 215 9.68 10.09 8.51
C ALA A 215 9.61 8.90 7.53
N VAL A 216 8.42 8.61 6.97
CA VAL A 216 8.20 7.51 6.02
C VAL A 216 8.79 7.81 4.64
N SER A 217 8.75 9.07 4.21
CA SER A 217 9.18 9.52 2.88
C SER A 217 10.69 9.63 2.74
N ASN A 218 11.45 8.76 3.41
CA ASN A 218 12.91 8.69 3.56
C ASN A 218 13.66 8.54 2.20
N HIS A 219 13.37 9.41 1.25
CA HIS A 219 13.91 9.54 -0.09
C HIS A 219 15.04 10.56 -0.01
N ARG A 220 16.25 10.09 0.29
CA ARG A 220 17.52 10.79 0.01
C ARG A 220 17.60 12.25 0.51
N GLY A 221 16.96 12.60 1.63
CA GLY A 221 16.92 13.98 2.12
C GLY A 221 16.64 14.09 3.62
N ASP A 222 16.81 15.31 4.13
CA ASP A 222 16.57 15.71 5.52
C ASP A 222 15.06 15.86 5.81
N PRO A 223 14.45 15.00 6.64
CA PRO A 223 13.03 15.09 6.99
C PRO A 223 12.64 16.42 7.66
N ALA A 224 13.54 17.04 8.42
CA ALA A 224 13.28 18.34 9.05
C ALA A 224 13.14 19.44 7.99
N SER A 225 14.00 19.42 6.96
CA SER A 225 13.87 20.31 5.81
C SER A 225 12.55 20.13 5.05
N PHE A 226 12.01 18.92 4.95
CA PHE A 226 10.67 18.70 4.38
C PHE A 226 9.58 19.37 5.24
N ILE A 227 9.62 19.19 6.56
CA ILE A 227 8.64 19.78 7.47
C ILE A 227 8.65 21.31 7.36
N ARG A 228 9.84 21.94 7.40
CA ARG A 228 9.97 23.39 7.24
C ARG A 228 9.41 23.89 5.92
N LYS A 229 9.73 23.21 4.80
CA LYS A 229 9.16 23.55 3.49
C LYS A 229 7.63 23.46 3.47
N VAL A 230 7.05 22.46 4.14
CA VAL A 230 5.59 22.34 4.26
C VAL A 230 5.03 23.50 5.08
N GLN A 231 5.63 23.85 6.23
CA GLN A 231 5.18 24.97 7.06
C GLN A 231 5.26 26.33 6.33
N ASP A 232 6.39 26.59 5.67
CA ASP A 232 6.61 27.82 4.90
C ASP A 232 5.61 27.91 3.74
N GLY A 233 5.46 26.80 2.99
CA GLY A 233 4.53 26.71 1.88
C GLY A 233 3.08 26.87 2.31
N THR A 234 2.65 26.23 3.41
CA THR A 234 1.27 26.36 3.91
C THR A 234 0.99 27.77 4.41
N THR A 235 1.97 28.40 5.06
CA THR A 235 1.88 29.79 5.55
C THR A 235 1.81 30.80 4.41
N ALA A 236 2.64 30.63 3.38
CA ALA A 236 2.61 31.49 2.20
C ALA A 236 1.27 31.38 1.45
N LEU A 237 0.76 30.16 1.28
CA LEU A 237 -0.52 29.92 0.62
C LEU A 237 -1.69 30.45 1.43
N SER A 238 -1.69 30.31 2.76
CA SER A 238 -2.79 30.84 3.59
C SER A 238 -2.85 32.36 3.56
N LYS A 239 -1.71 33.04 3.39
CA LYS A 239 -1.66 34.50 3.17
C LYS A 239 -2.17 34.89 1.78
N LYS A 240 -1.81 34.12 0.76
CA LYS A 240 -2.21 34.39 -0.63
C LYS A 240 -3.68 34.08 -0.90
N PHE A 241 -4.23 33.06 -0.23
CA PHE A 241 -5.60 32.57 -0.40
C PHE A 241 -6.32 32.50 0.96
N PRO A 242 -6.63 33.65 1.59
CA PRO A 242 -7.18 33.70 2.95
C PRO A 242 -8.56 33.05 3.10
N ASP A 243 -9.31 32.90 2.00
CA ASP A 243 -10.62 32.25 2.00
C ASP A 243 -10.53 30.71 1.99
N VAL A 244 -9.36 30.14 1.74
CA VAL A 244 -9.16 28.68 1.74
C VAL A 244 -8.70 28.22 3.12
N ASP A 245 -9.41 27.25 3.69
CA ASP A 245 -9.12 26.78 5.05
C ASP A 245 -7.76 26.08 5.15
N MET A 246 -7.04 26.32 6.25
CA MET A 246 -5.70 25.79 6.49
C MET A 246 -5.61 24.26 6.36
N TYR A 247 -6.66 23.52 6.74
CA TYR A 247 -6.67 22.06 6.63
C TYR A 247 -6.66 21.59 5.18
N VAL A 248 -7.31 22.32 4.24
CA VAL A 248 -7.27 22.03 2.80
C VAL A 248 -5.88 22.27 2.26
N ILE A 249 -5.23 23.37 2.67
CA ILE A 249 -3.85 23.69 2.29
C ILE A 249 -2.88 22.60 2.78
N LYS A 250 -2.99 22.18 4.05
CA LYS A 250 -2.17 21.09 4.63
C LYS A 250 -2.41 19.76 3.91
N ALA A 251 -3.65 19.39 3.63
CA ALA A 251 -3.98 18.16 2.89
C ALA A 251 -3.41 18.19 1.47
N ALA A 252 -3.49 19.33 0.78
CA ALA A 252 -2.91 19.51 -0.54
C ALA A 252 -1.37 19.45 -0.52
N ALA A 253 -0.71 19.98 0.51
CA ALA A 253 0.73 19.88 0.69
C ALA A 253 1.20 18.42 0.85
N LEU A 254 0.42 17.59 1.53
CA LEU A 254 0.72 16.17 1.70
C LEU A 254 0.43 15.35 0.43
N GLY A 255 -0.67 15.64 -0.29
CA GLY A 255 -1.10 14.84 -1.44
C GLY A 255 -0.57 15.29 -2.80
N ARG A 256 -0.24 16.58 -2.98
CA ARG A 256 0.04 17.20 -4.30
C ARG A 256 1.18 18.23 -4.26
N PRO A 257 2.40 17.88 -3.81
CA PRO A 257 3.46 18.84 -3.53
C PRO A 257 3.91 19.68 -4.75
N LYS A 258 3.80 19.15 -5.98
CA LYS A 258 4.26 19.85 -7.20
C LYS A 258 3.25 20.83 -7.80
N ARG A 259 1.97 20.78 -7.41
CA ARG A 259 0.88 21.61 -7.99
C ARG A 259 -0.01 22.21 -6.92
N ILE A 260 0.50 22.35 -5.69
CA ILE A 260 -0.27 22.82 -4.55
C ILE A 260 -0.88 24.20 -4.81
N GLU A 261 -0.09 25.15 -5.30
CA GLU A 261 -0.57 26.52 -5.52
C GLU A 261 -1.67 26.59 -6.58
N ALA A 262 -1.49 25.91 -7.70
CA ALA A 262 -2.52 25.82 -8.75
C ALA A 262 -3.81 25.18 -8.21
N PHE A 263 -3.69 24.10 -7.44
CA PHE A 263 -4.83 23.46 -6.79
C PHE A 263 -5.56 24.41 -5.84
N ILE A 264 -4.83 25.14 -4.99
CA ILE A 264 -5.42 26.09 -4.03
C ILE A 264 -6.06 27.28 -4.76
N ALA A 265 -5.47 27.75 -5.86
CA ALA A 265 -6.05 28.79 -6.70
C ALA A 265 -7.38 28.35 -7.34
N GLU A 266 -7.46 27.10 -7.82
CA GLU A 266 -8.70 26.51 -8.34
C GLU A 266 -9.78 26.45 -7.24
N VAL A 267 -9.43 25.96 -6.04
CA VAL A 267 -10.36 25.92 -4.90
C VAL A 267 -10.84 27.32 -4.51
N ALA A 268 -9.94 28.31 -4.49
CA ALA A 268 -10.30 29.69 -4.19
C ALA A 268 -11.26 30.27 -5.24
N ALA A 269 -11.00 30.01 -6.53
CA ALA A 269 -11.88 30.44 -7.62
C ALA A 269 -13.27 29.79 -7.52
N ASP A 270 -13.35 28.50 -7.18
CA ASP A 270 -14.61 27.82 -6.94
C ASP A 270 -15.36 28.39 -5.72
N ILE A 271 -14.67 28.70 -4.63
CA ILE A 271 -15.29 29.38 -3.48
C ILE A 271 -15.91 30.71 -3.91
N THR A 272 -15.21 31.53 -4.69
CA THR A 272 -15.73 32.81 -5.19
C THR A 272 -16.96 32.60 -6.08
N ARG A 273 -16.87 31.70 -7.06
CA ARG A 273 -17.98 31.39 -7.99
C ARG A 273 -19.21 30.87 -7.26
N LEU A 274 -19.03 29.91 -6.35
CA LEU A 274 -20.12 29.28 -5.60
C LEU A 274 -20.74 30.25 -4.59
N THR A 275 -19.96 31.14 -3.97
CA THR A 275 -20.50 32.20 -3.10
C THR A 275 -21.41 33.15 -3.89
N GLY A 276 -21.05 33.48 -5.13
CA GLY A 276 -21.90 34.30 -6.00
C GLY A 276 -23.18 33.58 -6.46
N LYS A 277 -23.09 32.28 -6.77
CA LYS A 277 -24.24 31.48 -7.23
C LYS A 277 -25.20 31.11 -6.09
N PHE A 278 -24.68 30.85 -4.89
CA PHE A 278 -25.42 30.39 -3.72
C PHE A 278 -25.24 31.34 -2.51
N PRO A 279 -25.73 32.59 -2.59
CA PRO A 279 -25.45 33.62 -1.59
C PRO A 279 -25.99 33.29 -0.18
N ASP A 280 -27.07 32.51 -0.10
CA ASP A 280 -27.72 32.14 1.17
C ASP A 280 -27.16 30.85 1.79
N VAL A 281 -26.23 30.17 1.10
CA VAL A 281 -25.61 28.94 1.60
C VAL A 281 -24.48 29.28 2.56
N LYS A 282 -24.47 28.58 3.71
CA LYS A 282 -23.41 28.75 4.72
C LYS A 282 -22.03 28.52 4.12
N ARG A 283 -21.10 29.43 4.39
CA ARG A 283 -19.73 29.43 3.85
C ARG A 283 -19.01 28.09 3.97
N TYR A 284 -19.17 27.37 5.08
CA TYR A 284 -18.47 26.09 5.25
C TYR A 284 -18.94 25.03 4.25
N ILE A 285 -20.22 25.01 3.86
CA ILE A 285 -20.77 24.09 2.84
C ILE A 285 -20.14 24.41 1.48
N ILE A 286 -20.05 25.70 1.14
CA ILE A 286 -19.38 26.17 -0.09
C ILE A 286 -17.91 25.73 -0.11
N LYS A 287 -17.18 25.93 1.00
CA LYS A 287 -15.78 25.52 1.11
C LYS A 287 -15.61 24.01 0.99
N THR A 288 -16.48 23.22 1.61
CA THR A 288 -16.47 21.75 1.48
C THR A 288 -16.73 21.32 0.03
N ALA A 289 -17.70 21.93 -0.64
CA ALA A 289 -18.01 21.63 -2.04
C ALA A 289 -16.79 21.89 -2.94
N ALA A 290 -16.20 23.08 -2.84
CA ALA A 290 -15.04 23.48 -3.63
C ALA A 290 -13.80 22.61 -3.37
N ALA A 291 -13.59 22.16 -2.13
CA ALA A 291 -12.40 21.39 -1.77
C ALA A 291 -12.53 19.88 -2.07
N PHE A 292 -13.72 19.29 -1.87
CA PHE A 292 -13.90 17.83 -1.83
C PHE A 292 -14.91 17.27 -2.83
N HIS A 293 -15.74 18.11 -3.46
CA HIS A 293 -16.72 17.71 -4.47
C HIS A 293 -16.45 18.38 -5.81
N ARG A 294 -15.17 18.37 -6.21
CA ARG A 294 -14.66 19.13 -7.36
C ARG A 294 -15.23 18.73 -8.72
N ASP A 295 -15.69 17.49 -8.87
CA ASP A 295 -16.26 17.02 -10.13
C ASP A 295 -17.61 17.69 -10.42
N ASP A 296 -18.40 17.96 -9.38
CA ASP A 296 -19.67 18.69 -9.48
C ASP A 296 -20.04 19.36 -8.13
N PRO A 297 -19.42 20.50 -7.80
CA PRO A 297 -19.64 21.15 -6.51
C PRO A 297 -21.02 21.81 -6.41
N ASP A 298 -21.62 22.15 -7.55
CA ASP A 298 -22.95 22.73 -7.66
C ASP A 298 -24.01 21.69 -7.29
N ALA A 299 -23.96 20.50 -7.88
CA ALA A 299 -24.89 19.42 -7.56
C ALA A 299 -24.77 18.96 -6.09
N PHE A 300 -23.56 18.97 -5.53
CA PHE A 300 -23.37 18.71 -4.10
C PHE A 300 -24.14 19.71 -3.23
N ILE A 301 -24.00 21.02 -3.48
CA ILE A 301 -24.68 22.07 -2.70
C ILE A 301 -26.19 21.93 -2.83
N GLU A 302 -26.70 21.78 -4.05
CA GLU A 302 -28.13 21.62 -4.31
C GLU A 302 -28.69 20.39 -3.60
N SER A 303 -27.94 19.28 -3.59
CA SER A 303 -28.33 18.07 -2.87
C SER A 303 -28.30 18.27 -1.36
N VAL A 304 -27.32 18.98 -0.80
CA VAL A 304 -27.27 19.28 0.64
C VAL A 304 -28.45 20.15 1.05
N GLN A 305 -28.76 21.21 0.29
CA GLN A 305 -29.90 22.10 0.56
C GLN A 305 -31.23 21.34 0.52
N ARG A 306 -31.39 20.41 -0.42
CA ARG A 306 -32.58 19.55 -0.51
C ARG A 306 -32.67 18.54 0.63
N ASN A 307 -31.54 17.96 1.04
CA ASN A 307 -31.50 16.87 2.00
C ASN A 307 -31.64 17.34 3.45
N ILE A 308 -31.12 18.52 3.81
CA ILE A 308 -31.20 19.01 5.20
C ILE A 308 -32.65 19.04 5.71
N PRO A 309 -33.64 19.67 5.03
CA PRO A 309 -35.03 19.66 5.47
C PRO A 309 -35.64 18.27 5.63
N ILE A 310 -35.32 17.35 4.70
CA ILE A 310 -35.79 15.96 4.73
C ILE A 310 -35.23 15.24 5.96
N LEU A 311 -33.92 15.39 6.23
CA LEU A 311 -33.28 14.79 7.38
C LEU A 311 -33.77 15.42 8.69
N THR A 312 -34.01 16.74 8.73
CA THR A 312 -34.60 17.42 9.88
C THR A 312 -36.00 16.90 10.19
N ALA A 313 -36.83 16.68 9.17
CA ALA A 313 -38.15 16.08 9.36
C ALA A 313 -38.08 14.61 9.83
N LYS A 314 -37.09 13.83 9.33
CA LYS A 314 -36.90 12.43 9.72
C LYS A 314 -36.31 12.27 11.13
N PHE A 315 -35.47 13.21 11.57
CA PHE A 315 -34.76 13.17 12.85
C PHE A 315 -35.03 14.43 13.71
N PRO A 316 -36.30 14.72 14.06
CA PRO A 316 -36.66 15.95 14.76
C PRO A 316 -36.11 16.01 16.20
N ASP A 317 -35.69 14.87 16.75
CA ASP A 317 -35.08 14.75 18.07
C ASP A 317 -33.56 15.01 18.07
N LEU A 318 -32.93 15.16 16.91
CA LEU A 318 -31.51 15.51 16.79
C LEU A 318 -31.34 17.03 16.59
N PRO A 319 -30.29 17.64 17.19
CA PRO A 319 -29.96 19.04 16.96
C PRO A 319 -29.73 19.32 15.47
N SER A 320 -30.31 20.41 14.97
CA SER A 320 -30.18 20.80 13.56
C SER A 320 -28.71 20.89 13.10
N HIS A 321 -27.81 21.34 13.98
CA HIS A 321 -26.38 21.38 13.71
C HIS A 321 -25.77 19.99 13.40
N ASP A 322 -26.18 18.94 14.11
CA ASP A 322 -25.68 17.58 13.90
C ASP A 322 -26.17 17.03 12.56
N ILE A 323 -27.45 17.29 12.25
CA ILE A 323 -28.06 16.91 10.97
C ILE A 323 -27.33 17.57 9.80
N GLU A 324 -27.08 18.88 9.92
CA GLU A 324 -26.37 19.67 8.91
C GLU A 324 -24.95 19.17 8.70
N THR A 325 -24.21 18.98 9.79
CA THR A 325 -22.83 18.47 9.76
C THR A 325 -22.77 17.09 9.11
N VAL A 326 -23.70 16.19 9.44
CA VAL A 326 -23.72 14.84 8.85
C VAL A 326 -24.13 14.88 7.38
N ALA A 327 -25.08 15.73 6.99
CA ALA A 327 -25.47 15.91 5.60
C ALA A 327 -24.30 16.37 4.71
N VAL A 328 -23.43 17.22 5.26
CA VAL A 328 -22.25 17.76 4.56
C VAL A 328 -21.07 16.79 4.59
N CYS A 329 -20.69 16.28 5.76
CA CYS A 329 -19.47 15.48 5.95
C CYS A 329 -19.65 14.00 5.60
N HIS A 330 -20.88 13.49 5.57
CA HIS A 330 -21.21 12.09 5.25
C HIS A 330 -22.18 12.01 4.08
N PHE A 331 -21.96 12.84 3.07
CA PHE A 331 -22.74 12.86 1.84
C PHE A 331 -22.90 11.46 1.24
N GLY A 332 -24.12 11.09 0.86
CA GLY A 332 -24.47 9.74 0.38
C GLY A 332 -24.75 8.71 1.49
N ARG A 333 -24.37 8.96 2.75
CA ARG A 333 -24.60 8.06 3.91
C ARG A 333 -25.18 8.75 5.14
N ALA A 334 -25.71 9.96 4.96
CA ALA A 334 -26.15 10.81 6.06
C ALA A 334 -27.24 10.16 6.93
N THR A 335 -28.19 9.43 6.32
CA THR A 335 -29.27 8.75 7.03
C THR A 335 -28.76 7.65 7.96
N GLU A 336 -27.91 6.75 7.45
CA GLU A 336 -27.29 5.68 8.26
C GLU A 336 -26.56 6.28 9.47
N ARG A 337 -25.80 7.35 9.22
CA ARG A 337 -24.99 7.97 10.28
C ARG A 337 -25.84 8.66 11.35
N LEU A 338 -26.95 9.28 10.98
CA LEU A 338 -27.89 9.87 11.93
C LEU A 338 -28.62 8.81 12.76
N GLU A 339 -28.95 7.67 12.17
CA GLU A 339 -29.51 6.52 12.90
C GLU A 339 -28.54 6.00 13.97
N GLU A 340 -27.25 5.86 13.62
CA GLU A 340 -26.21 5.50 14.59
C GLU A 340 -26.07 6.52 15.73
N ILE A 341 -26.12 7.82 15.42
CA ILE A 341 -26.04 8.89 16.43
C ILE A 341 -27.25 8.84 17.36
N ARG A 342 -28.46 8.67 16.80
CA ARG A 342 -29.70 8.57 17.57
C ARG A 342 -29.68 7.36 18.51
N ALA A 343 -29.28 6.20 18.02
CA ALA A 343 -29.15 4.98 18.82
C ALA A 343 -28.17 5.15 20.00
N LYS A 344 -27.01 5.78 19.75
CA LYS A 344 -26.02 6.05 20.80
C LYS A 344 -26.52 7.01 21.89
N ARG A 345 -27.40 7.95 21.55
CA ARG A 345 -27.97 8.89 22.52
C ARG A 345 -29.06 8.26 23.38
N LEU A 346 -29.86 7.36 22.81
CA LEU A 346 -30.85 6.59 23.56
C LEU A 346 -30.18 5.70 24.61
N ASN A 347 -29.11 5.00 24.24
CA ASN A 347 -28.35 4.13 25.15
C ASN A 347 -27.58 4.87 26.25
N LYS A 348 -27.40 6.20 26.14
CA LYS A 348 -26.79 7.03 27.20
C LYS A 348 -27.82 7.60 28.19
N LYS A 349 -29.11 7.47 27.91
CA LYS A 349 -30.21 7.95 28.76
C LYS A 349 -30.85 6.84 29.62
N THR A 350 -30.53 5.58 29.33
CA THR A 350 -30.70 4.41 30.20
C THR A 350 -29.44 4.17 30.98
#